data_AF-A0A844XNA7-F1
#
_entry.id   AF-A0A844XNA7-F1
#
_cell.length_a   1.000
_cell.length_b   1.000
_cell.length_c   1.000
_cell.angle_alpha   90.00
_cell.angle_beta   90.00
_cell.angle_gamma   90.00
#
_symmetry.space_group_name_H-M   'P 1'
#
loop_
_entity.id
_entity.type
_entity.pdbx_description
1 polymer ?
#
loop_
_entity_poly.entity_id
_entity_poly.type
_entity_poly.pdbx_seq_one_letter_code
_entity_poly.pdbx_strand_id
1 'polypeptide(L)'
;MTQDAQQPVAEDPTLASFRKSIDNIDAALVHILAERFRITQAVGAYKAKATLPPADPAREAEQIARLRHLAEESELDPEFSEKFLRFIIDEVIRHHERARQDEA
;
A
#
# COMPACT_ATOMS: atom_id res chain seq x y z
N MET A 1 2.35 -1.41 -51.47
CA MET A 1 2.49 -2.55 -50.54
C MET A 1 3.94 -2.56 -50.08
N THR A 2 4.27 -1.71 -49.12
CA THR A 2 5.59 -1.65 -48.50
C THR A 2 5.35 -1.92 -47.03
N GLN A 3 5.73 -3.12 -46.62
CA GLN A 3 5.78 -3.53 -45.21
C GLN A 3 6.84 -2.66 -44.54
N ASP A 4 6.42 -1.71 -43.72
CA ASP A 4 7.25 -1.21 -42.62
C ASP A 4 7.39 -2.38 -41.64
N ALA A 5 8.39 -3.21 -41.88
CA ALA A 5 8.84 -4.19 -40.93
C ALA A 5 9.44 -3.42 -39.75
N GLN A 6 8.63 -3.22 -38.71
CA GLN A 6 9.08 -2.72 -37.42
C GLN A 6 10.23 -3.63 -36.95
N GLN A 7 11.46 -3.15 -37.09
CA GLN A 7 12.62 -3.84 -36.53
C GLN A 7 12.41 -3.97 -35.02
N PRO A 8 12.69 -5.15 -34.42
CA PRO A 8 12.61 -5.29 -32.98
C PRO A 8 13.60 -4.30 -32.37
N VAL A 9 13.07 -3.30 -31.67
CA VAL A 9 13.88 -2.32 -30.93
C VAL A 9 14.65 -3.13 -29.90
N ALA A 10 15.96 -3.26 -30.08
CA ALA A 10 16.83 -3.91 -29.10
C ALA A 10 16.63 -3.19 -27.76
N GLU A 11 16.32 -3.96 -26.71
CA GLU A 11 16.00 -3.41 -25.40
C GLU A 11 17.20 -2.64 -24.85
N ASP A 12 17.00 -1.38 -24.45
CA ASP A 12 18.05 -0.55 -23.86
C ASP A 12 18.51 -1.18 -22.52
N PRO A 13 19.78 -1.59 -22.41
CA PRO A 13 20.27 -2.31 -21.23
C PRO A 13 20.22 -1.46 -19.95
N THR A 14 20.31 -0.13 -20.06
CA THR A 14 20.20 0.80 -18.93
C THR A 14 18.76 0.82 -18.43
N LEU A 15 17.81 0.94 -19.36
CA LEU A 15 16.38 0.91 -19.04
C LEU A 15 15.97 -0.43 -18.42
N ALA A 16 16.48 -1.55 -18.96
CA ALA A 16 16.24 -2.87 -18.40
C ALA A 16 16.74 -2.99 -16.96
N SER A 17 17.92 -2.42 -16.64
CA SER A 17 18.45 -2.39 -15.28
C SER A 17 17.58 -1.56 -14.33
N PHE A 18 17.08 -0.40 -14.77
CA PHE A 18 16.18 0.41 -13.93
C PHE A 18 14.86 -0.32 -13.65
N ARG A 19 14.27 -0.96 -14.67
CA ARG A 19 13.04 -1.76 -14.50
C ARG A 19 13.23 -2.89 -13.50
N LYS A 20 14.35 -3.61 -13.59
CA LYS A 20 14.67 -4.67 -12.61
C LYS A 20 14.75 -4.13 -11.18
N SER A 21 15.30 -2.94 -10.98
CA SER A 21 15.32 -2.30 -9.65
C SER A 21 13.90 -1.93 -9.18
N ILE A 22 13.05 -1.41 -10.08
CA ILE A 22 11.65 -1.11 -9.78
C ILE A 22 10.90 -2.38 -9.38
N ASP A 23 11.03 -3.46 -10.15
CA ASP A 23 10.37 -4.75 -9.87
C ASP A 23 10.74 -5.28 -8.47
N ASN A 24 12.01 -5.11 -8.07
CA ASN A 24 12.46 -5.52 -6.73
C ASN A 24 11.84 -4.65 -5.62
N ILE A 25 11.70 -3.34 -5.85
CA ILE A 25 11.04 -2.43 -4.90
C ILE A 25 9.56 -2.80 -4.79
N ASP A 26 8.89 -3.05 -5.91
CA ASP A 26 7.49 -3.43 -5.95
C ASP A 26 7.22 -4.74 -5.21
N ALA A 27 8.09 -5.74 -5.38
CA ALA A 27 8.03 -6.98 -4.61
C ALA A 27 8.14 -6.73 -3.10
N ALA A 28 9.09 -5.89 -2.68
CA ALA A 28 9.25 -5.52 -1.27
C ALA A 28 8.01 -4.79 -0.73
N LEU A 29 7.45 -3.85 -1.49
CA LEU A 29 6.22 -3.14 -1.14
C LEU A 29 5.05 -4.10 -0.93
N VAL A 30 4.86 -5.07 -1.83
CA VAL A 30 3.79 -6.08 -1.70
C VAL A 30 3.96 -6.91 -0.42
N HIS A 31 5.18 -7.38 -0.13
CA HIS A 31 5.43 -8.16 1.08
C HIS A 31 5.20 -7.35 2.37
N ILE A 32 5.62 -6.08 2.39
CA ILE A 32 5.40 -5.18 3.53
C ILE A 32 3.90 -4.92 3.73
N LEU A 33 3.16 -4.67 2.64
CA LEU A 33 1.71 -4.47 2.70
C LEU A 33 0.98 -5.71 3.21
N ALA A 34 1.34 -6.90 2.73
CA ALA A 34 0.77 -8.16 3.19
C ALA A 34 0.92 -8.33 4.71
N GLU A 35 2.12 -8.06 5.23
CA GLU A 35 2.38 -8.13 6.66
C GLU A 35 1.59 -7.06 7.44
N ARG A 36 1.52 -5.83 6.91
CA ARG A 36 0.72 -4.75 7.52
C ARG A 36 -0.76 -5.15 7.62
N PHE A 37 -1.33 -5.75 6.57
CA PHE A 37 -2.71 -6.25 6.57
C PHE A 37 -2.92 -7.37 7.59
N ARG A 38 -1.97 -8.31 7.70
CA ARG A 38 -2.02 -9.38 8.71
C ARG A 38 -2.09 -8.81 10.13
N ILE A 39 -1.28 -7.78 10.41
CA ILE A 39 -1.26 -7.11 11.72
C ILE A 39 -2.56 -6.33 11.97
N THR A 40 -3.09 -5.59 10.98
CA THR A 40 -4.33 -4.82 11.18
C THR A 40 -5.56 -5.72 11.38
N GLN A 41 -5.57 -6.92 10.79
CA GLN A 41 -6.55 -7.96 11.12
C GLN A 41 -6.44 -8.43 12.57
N ALA A 42 -5.22 -8.75 13.03
CA ALA A 42 -4.99 -9.12 14.42
C ALA A 42 -5.40 -8.01 15.41
N VAL A 43 -5.14 -6.74 15.08
CA VAL A 43 -5.60 -5.58 15.86
C VAL A 43 -7.13 -5.51 15.89
N GLY A 44 -7.80 -5.74 14.76
CA GLY A 44 -9.26 -5.79 14.69
C GLY A 44 -9.85 -6.88 15.59
N ALA A 45 -9.32 -8.11 15.49
CA ALA A 45 -9.73 -9.25 16.31
C ALA A 45 -9.50 -8.99 17.82
N TYR A 46 -8.35 -8.39 18.16
CA TYR A 46 -8.05 -8.00 19.54
C TYR A 46 -9.01 -6.93 20.05
N LYS A 47 -9.28 -5.87 19.28
CA LYS A 47 -10.24 -4.83 19.65
C LYS A 47 -11.63 -5.40 19.90
N ALA A 48 -12.09 -6.31 19.04
CA ALA A 48 -13.36 -6.99 19.23
C ALA A 48 -13.40 -7.81 20.53
N LYS A 49 -12.37 -8.63 20.79
CA LYS A 49 -12.24 -9.43 22.01
C LYS A 49 -12.18 -8.57 23.28
N ALA A 50 -11.51 -7.42 23.21
CA ALA A 50 -11.33 -6.49 24.33
C ALA A 50 -12.48 -5.47 24.46
N THR A 51 -13.53 -5.57 23.63
CA THR A 51 -14.66 -4.60 23.60
C THR A 51 -14.19 -3.16 23.40
N LEU A 52 -13.11 -2.98 22.64
CA LEU A 52 -12.57 -1.67 22.26
C LEU A 52 -13.27 -1.16 20.99
N PRO A 53 -13.39 0.16 20.83
CA PRO A 53 -14.01 0.74 19.65
C PRO A 53 -13.20 0.39 18.37
N PRO A 54 -13.89 0.09 17.26
CA PRO A 54 -13.24 -0.25 16.00
C PRO A 54 -12.41 0.92 15.45
N ALA A 55 -12.95 2.14 15.54
CA ALA A 55 -12.30 3.38 15.11
C ALA A 55 -11.56 4.05 16.28
N ASP A 56 -10.45 4.73 15.97
CA ASP A 56 -9.70 5.56 16.92
C ASP A 56 -9.21 6.82 16.18
N PRO A 57 -10.05 7.88 16.13
CA PRO A 57 -9.75 9.08 15.34
C PRO A 57 -8.47 9.80 15.77
N ALA A 58 -8.14 9.77 17.07
CA ALA A 58 -6.90 10.37 17.57
C ALA A 58 -5.69 9.60 17.03
N ARG A 59 -5.75 8.26 17.09
CA ARG A 59 -4.68 7.42 16.55
C ARG A 59 -4.53 7.53 15.03
N GLU A 60 -5.63 7.69 14.31
CA GLU A 60 -5.62 7.91 12.85
C GLU A 60 -4.95 9.24 12.49
N ALA A 61 -5.28 10.32 13.22
CA ALA A 61 -4.67 11.63 13.00
C ALA A 61 -3.16 11.62 13.24
N GLU A 62 -2.68 10.95 14.30
CA GLU A 62 -1.25 10.76 14.57
C GLU A 62 -0.53 10.01 13.46
N GLN A 63 -1.16 8.95 12.91
CA GLN A 63 -0.57 8.17 11.82
C GLN A 63 -0.42 9.00 10.56
N ILE A 64 -1.44 9.79 10.22
CA ILE A 64 -1.40 10.72 9.08
C ILE A 64 -0.27 11.74 9.26
N ALA A 65 -0.20 12.39 10.42
CA ALA A 65 0.84 13.39 10.69
C ALA A 65 2.25 12.81 10.58
N ARG A 66 2.49 11.64 11.20
CA ARG A 66 3.79 10.95 11.13
C ARG A 66 4.17 10.57 9.69
N LEU A 67 3.21 10.11 8.89
CA LEU A 67 3.50 9.68 7.51
C LEU A 67 3.73 10.85 6.58
N ARG A 68 3.02 11.97 6.76
CA ARG A 68 3.31 13.21 6.04
C ARG A 68 4.75 13.67 6.30
N HIS A 69 5.19 13.62 7.56
CA HIS A 69 6.56 13.95 7.90
C HIS A 69 7.58 12.99 7.25
N LEU A 70 7.35 11.67 7.29
CA LEU A 70 8.22 10.70 6.62
C LEU A 70 8.27 10.90 5.10
N ALA A 71 7.16 11.33 4.48
CA ALA A 71 7.13 11.65 3.06
C ALA A 71 8.01 12.86 2.73
N GLU A 72 7.91 13.93 3.54
CA GLU A 72 8.76 15.11 3.41
C GLU A 72 10.25 14.75 3.54
N GLU A 73 10.61 13.94 4.54
CA GLU A 73 11.99 13.45 4.75
C GLU A 73 12.50 12.56 3.59
N SER A 74 11.59 11.91 2.87
CA SER A 74 11.91 10.98 1.77
C SER A 74 11.80 11.64 0.39
N GLU A 75 11.63 12.96 0.32
CA GLU A 75 11.39 13.71 -0.92
C GLU A 75 10.18 13.19 -1.73
N LEU A 76 9.19 12.63 -1.03
CA LEU A 76 7.94 12.16 -1.60
C LEU A 76 6.82 13.18 -1.33
N ASP A 77 5.93 13.37 -2.31
CA ASP A 77 4.79 14.27 -2.15
C ASP A 77 3.94 13.87 -0.91
N PRO A 78 3.79 14.76 0.09
CA PRO A 78 3.00 14.48 1.28
C PRO A 78 1.51 14.25 0.97
N GLU A 79 0.97 14.90 -0.07
CA GLU A 79 -0.42 14.69 -0.48
C GLU A 79 -0.62 13.31 -1.09
N PHE A 80 0.29 12.88 -1.97
CA PHE A 80 0.30 11.52 -2.49
C PHE A 80 0.40 10.49 -1.37
N SER A 81 1.29 10.70 -0.41
CA SER A 81 1.51 9.79 0.72
C SER A 81 0.27 9.66 1.60
N GLU A 82 -0.43 10.78 1.85
CA GLU A 82 -1.70 10.75 2.57
C GLU A 82 -2.79 10.01 1.80
N LYS A 83 -2.93 10.25 0.48
CA LYS A 83 -3.90 9.55 -0.37
C LYS A 83 -3.64 8.04 -0.38
N PHE A 84 -2.38 7.64 -0.52
CA PHE A 84 -1.97 6.25 -0.47
C PHE A 84 -2.31 5.61 0.88
N LEU A 85 -2.03 6.29 1.99
CA LEU A 85 -2.38 5.80 3.32
C LEU A 85 -3.89 5.61 3.48
N ARG A 86 -4.69 6.60 3.10
CA ARG A 86 -6.16 6.53 3.17
C ARG A 86 -6.67 5.33 2.37
N PHE A 87 -6.15 5.13 1.16
CA PHE A 87 -6.46 3.95 0.36
C PHE A 87 -6.18 2.63 1.09
N ILE A 88 -5.02 2.50 1.73
CA ILE A 88 -4.68 1.28 2.50
C ILE A 88 -5.60 1.12 3.72
N ILE A 89 -5.93 2.19 4.44
CA ILE A 89 -6.86 2.13 5.58
C ILE A 89 -8.25 1.70 5.12
N ASP A 90 -8.76 2.29 4.05
CA ASP A 90 -10.07 1.96 3.50
C ASP A 90 -10.14 0.48 3.07
N GLU A 91 -9.06 -0.06 2.51
CA GLU A 91 -8.98 -1.48 2.14
C GLU A 91 -9.00 -2.40 3.37
N VAL A 92 -8.32 -2.02 4.47
CA VAL A 92 -8.42 -2.75 5.75
C VAL A 92 -9.87 -2.78 6.24
N ILE A 93 -10.55 -1.63 6.24
CA ILE A 93 -11.94 -1.52 6.72
C ILE A 93 -12.86 -2.43 5.89
N ARG A 94 -12.76 -2.35 4.56
CA ARG A 94 -13.53 -3.22 3.64
C ARG A 94 -13.28 -4.70 3.92
N HIS A 95 -12.04 -5.10 4.17
CA HIS A 95 -11.70 -6.50 4.46
C HIS A 95 -12.30 -6.96 5.80
N HIS A 96 -12.27 -6.12 6.83
CA HIS A 96 -12.88 -6.41 8.13
C HIS A 96 -14.41 -6.46 8.09
N GLU A 97 -15.05 -5.69 7.22
CA GLU A 97 -16.49 -5.74 6.99
C GLU A 97 -16.90 -7.04 6.30
N ARG A 98 -16.15 -7.47 5.27
CA ARG A 98 -16.39 -8.75 4.57
C ARG A 98 -16.20 -9.95 5.48
N ALA A 99 -15.11 -9.99 6.26
CA ALA A 99 -14.86 -11.07 7.20
C ALA A 99 -15.99 -11.23 8.24
N ARG A 100 -16.62 -10.13 8.66
CA ARG A 100 -17.80 -10.17 9.54
C ARG A 100 -19.08 -10.66 8.86
N GLN A 101 -19.19 -10.49 7.53
CA GLN A 101 -20.33 -10.99 6.75
C GLN A 101 -20.21 -12.50 6.46
N ASP A 102 -18.98 -13.01 6.31
CA ASP A 102 -18.74 -14.43 6.06
C ASP A 102 -18.85 -15.30 7.33
N GLU A 103 -18.77 -14.69 8.53
CA GLU A 103 -18.94 -15.36 9.83
C GLU A 103 -20.41 -15.38 10.32
N ALA A 104 -21.34 -14.73 9.62
CA ALA A 104 -22.76 -14.59 9.98
C ALA A 104 -23.67 -15.56 9.21
#